data_AF-A0A969IKP1-F1
#
_entry.id   AF-A0A969IKP1-F1
#
_cell.length_a   1.000
_cell.length_b   1.000
_cell.length_c   1.000
_cell.angle_alpha   90.00
_cell.angle_beta   90.00
_cell.angle_gamma   90.00
#
_symmetry.space_group_name_H-M   'P 1'
#
loop_
_entity.id
_entity.type
_entity.pdbx_description
1 polymer ?
#
loop_
_entity_poly.entity_id
_entity_poly.type
_entity_poly.pdbx_seq_one_letter_code
_entity_poly.pdbx_strand_id
1 'polypeptide(L)'
;MASFLHAVEVKRDGDGCFAAIDPDWFIWGPFGGYLAALALRAMASYSNLLRPAAFSCQFLKAAAAGPVSFIVKRRKAGRRAELLRVCAIQAGEPFLDAQCWFVATGLTGLAHESASMPPVETPFQLPPWDDFRQ
;
A
#
# COMPACT_ATOMS: atom_id res chain seq x y z
N MET A 1 -2.89 19.15 -4.88
CA MET A 1 -3.10 17.72 -4.60
C MET A 1 -3.63 17.00 -5.82
N ALA A 2 -2.78 16.17 -6.42
CA ALA A 2 -3.26 15.07 -7.24
C ALA A 2 -4.19 14.16 -6.40
N SER A 3 -5.15 13.50 -7.07
CA SER A 3 -5.96 12.50 -6.39
C SER A 3 -5.07 11.39 -5.84
N PHE A 4 -5.48 10.77 -4.73
CA PHE A 4 -4.70 9.66 -4.15
C PHE A 4 -4.42 8.57 -5.17
N LEU A 5 -5.42 8.23 -6.01
CA LEU A 5 -5.29 7.22 -7.05
C LEU A 5 -4.18 7.52 -8.06
N HIS A 6 -3.98 8.81 -8.40
CA HIS A 6 -2.88 9.24 -9.26
C HIS A 6 -1.55 9.25 -8.51
N ALA A 7 -1.53 9.76 -7.27
CA ALA A 7 -0.33 9.85 -6.46
C ALA A 7 0.30 8.49 -6.15
N VAL A 8 -0.50 7.42 -6.11
CA VAL A 8 -0.01 6.05 -5.90
C VAL A 8 0.13 5.24 -7.20
N GLU A 9 0.11 5.88 -8.37
CA GLU A 9 0.32 5.19 -9.64
C GLU A 9 1.74 4.60 -9.71
N VAL A 10 1.83 3.34 -10.13
CA VAL A 10 3.09 2.61 -10.29
C VAL A 10 3.18 2.15 -11.74
N LYS A 11 4.32 2.40 -12.37
CA LYS A 11 4.59 2.07 -13.76
C LYS A 11 5.55 0.89 -13.83
N ARG A 12 5.23 -0.07 -14.71
CA ARG A 12 6.14 -1.16 -15.08
C ARG A 12 6.82 -0.81 -16.40
N ASP A 13 8.13 -0.99 -16.43
CA ASP A 13 8.94 -0.85 -17.64
C ASP A 13 9.91 -2.04 -17.72
N GLY A 14 9.61 -2.96 -18.64
CA GLY A 14 10.24 -4.29 -18.69
C GLY A 14 10.12 -5.04 -17.34
N ASP A 15 11.28 -5.37 -16.78
CA ASP A 15 11.40 -6.00 -15.46
C ASP A 15 11.39 -4.99 -14.29
N GLY A 16 11.49 -3.70 -14.60
CA GLY A 16 11.50 -2.61 -13.63
C GLY A 16 10.11 -2.13 -13.21
N CYS A 17 10.06 -1.53 -12.02
CA CYS A 17 8.85 -1.01 -11.40
C CYS A 17 9.16 0.32 -10.70
N PHE A 18 8.44 1.38 -11.04
CA PHE A 18 8.79 2.76 -10.69
C PHE A 18 7.58 3.60 -10.32
N ALA A 19 7.79 4.61 -9.48
CA ALA A 19 6.82 5.67 -9.20
C ALA A 19 7.53 6.98 -8.87
N ALA A 20 6.75 8.01 -8.58
CA ALA A 20 7.23 9.26 -8.01
C ALA A 20 6.50 9.52 -6.69
N ILE A 21 7.27 9.84 -5.65
CA ILE A 21 6.77 10.25 -4.34
C ILE A 21 6.38 11.73 -4.44
N ASP A 22 5.09 12.00 -4.31
CA ASP A 22 4.48 13.32 -4.44
C ASP A 22 4.63 14.12 -3.12
N PRO A 23 5.27 15.31 -3.14
CA PRO A 23 5.43 16.15 -1.95
C PRO A 23 4.11 16.62 -1.34
N ASP A 24 3.00 16.62 -2.08
CA ASP A 24 1.68 16.98 -1.55
C ASP A 24 1.19 16.01 -0.45
N TRP A 25 1.83 14.85 -0.31
CA TRP A 25 1.52 13.83 0.70
C TRP A 25 2.48 13.88 1.90
N PHE A 26 3.04 15.06 2.20
CA PHE A 26 4.01 15.27 3.26
C PHE A 26 3.41 16.13 4.38
N ILE A 27 3.82 15.87 5.62
CA ILE A 27 3.71 16.85 6.73
C ILE A 27 5.11 17.28 7.17
N TRP A 28 5.87 16.32 7.72
CA TRP A 28 7.30 16.46 8.03
C TRP A 28 8.16 15.50 7.19
N GLY A 29 7.51 14.82 6.26
CA GLY A 29 7.96 13.67 5.49
C GLY A 29 6.73 12.96 4.92
N PRO A 30 6.90 11.98 4.01
CA PRO A 30 5.78 11.30 3.38
C PRO A 30 4.96 10.50 4.40
N PHE A 31 3.64 10.52 4.26
CA PHE A 31 2.78 9.66 5.08
C PHE A 31 3.15 8.17 4.90
N GLY A 32 3.31 7.45 6.00
CA GLY A 32 3.63 6.01 5.95
C GLY A 32 2.58 5.20 5.17
N GLY A 33 1.29 5.52 5.32
CA GLY A 33 0.21 4.89 4.56
C GLY A 33 0.29 5.14 3.05
N TYR A 34 0.78 6.31 2.63
CA TYR A 34 1.01 6.64 1.22
C TYR A 34 2.13 5.77 0.62
N LEU A 35 3.26 5.67 1.33
CA LEU A 35 4.38 4.80 0.92
C LEU A 35 4.00 3.31 0.93
N ALA A 36 3.23 2.87 1.92
CA ALA A 36 2.70 1.51 1.98
C ALA A 36 1.78 1.20 0.80
N ALA A 37 0.95 2.16 0.37
CA ALA A 37 0.08 2.00 -0.79
C ALA A 37 0.87 1.88 -2.10
N LEU A 38 1.94 2.67 -2.28
CA LEU A 38 2.87 2.53 -3.40
C LEU A 38 3.51 1.14 -3.43
N ALA A 39 4.03 0.67 -2.28
CA ALA A 39 4.63 -0.66 -2.15
C ALA A 39 3.63 -1.79 -2.45
N LEU A 40 2.39 -1.66 -1.97
CA LEU A 40 1.31 -2.61 -2.24
C LEU A 40 0.94 -2.64 -3.73
N ARG A 41 0.84 -1.48 -4.38
CA ARG A 41 0.58 -1.39 -5.84
C ARG A 41 1.72 -1.93 -6.67
N ALA A 42 2.97 -1.69 -6.26
CA ALA A 42 4.12 -2.31 -6.89
C ALA A 42 4.01 -3.84 -6.83
N MET A 43 3.71 -4.45 -5.68
CA MET A 43 3.49 -5.89 -5.59
C MET A 43 2.27 -6.36 -6.40
N ALA A 44 1.17 -5.63 -6.36
CA ALA A 44 -0.05 -5.96 -7.11
C ALA A 44 0.22 -6.02 -8.62
N SER A 45 1.08 -5.16 -9.15
CA SER A 45 1.47 -5.17 -10.59
C SER A 45 2.27 -6.42 -11.03
N TYR A 46 2.70 -7.25 -10.08
CA TYR A 46 3.37 -8.54 -10.33
C TYR A 46 2.51 -9.74 -9.94
N SER A 47 1.45 -9.57 -9.15
CA SER A 47 0.60 -10.69 -8.73
C SER A 47 -0.43 -11.05 -9.79
N ASN A 48 -0.76 -12.34 -9.89
CA ASN A 48 -1.91 -12.80 -10.69
C ASN A 48 -3.22 -12.79 -9.89
N LEU A 49 -3.16 -12.45 -8.61
CA LEU A 49 -4.28 -12.44 -7.68
C LEU A 49 -4.60 -11.00 -7.26
N LEU A 50 -5.89 -10.68 -7.12
CA LEU A 50 -6.35 -9.30 -7.00
C LEU A 50 -6.53 -8.82 -5.56
N ARG A 51 -6.66 -9.73 -4.59
CA ARG A 51 -7.05 -9.37 -3.23
C ARG A 51 -5.88 -9.49 -2.25
N PRO A 52 -5.37 -8.38 -1.68
CA PRO A 52 -4.45 -8.45 -0.56
C PRO A 52 -5.18 -8.93 0.70
N ALA A 53 -4.62 -9.92 1.39
CA ALA A 53 -5.19 -10.50 2.61
C ALA A 53 -4.39 -10.15 3.87
N ALA A 54 -3.07 -10.03 3.73
CA ALA A 54 -2.18 -9.62 4.82
C ALA A 54 -1.03 -8.82 4.24
N PHE A 55 -0.70 -7.70 4.87
CA PHE A 55 0.38 -6.81 4.48
C PHE A 55 1.21 -6.48 5.72
N SER A 56 2.53 -6.58 5.60
CA SER A 56 3.46 -6.07 6.61
C SER A 56 4.54 -5.25 5.92
N CYS A 57 4.96 -4.17 6.57
CA CYS A 57 6.02 -3.30 6.07
C CYS A 57 6.88 -2.76 7.20
N GLN A 58 8.12 -2.42 6.86
CA GLN A 58 9.12 -1.83 7.72
C GLN A 58 9.67 -0.59 7.02
N PHE A 59 9.60 0.54 7.71
CA PHE A 59 10.21 1.79 7.27
C PHE A 59 11.64 1.83 7.82
N LEU A 60 12.61 1.75 6.91
CA LEU A 60 14.04 1.68 7.24
C LEU A 60 14.68 3.07 7.27
N LYS A 61 14.17 4.00 6.46
CA LYS A 61 14.65 5.37 6.34
C LYS A 61 13.50 6.29 5.91
N ALA A 62 13.59 7.57 6.25
CA ALA A 62 12.70 8.58 5.68
C ALA A 62 12.94 8.72 4.17
N ALA A 63 11.88 8.64 3.37
CA ALA A 63 11.94 8.92 1.94
C ALA A 63 11.78 10.42 1.65
N ALA A 64 12.32 10.86 0.53
CA ALA A 64 12.16 12.20 -0.03
C ALA A 64 11.19 12.19 -1.21
N ALA A 65 10.72 13.37 -1.60
CA ALA A 65 9.95 13.53 -2.83
C ALA A 65 10.79 13.16 -4.06
N GLY A 66 10.13 12.71 -5.13
CA GLY A 66 10.79 12.34 -6.38
C GLY A 66 10.82 10.84 -6.66
N PRO A 67 11.71 10.37 -7.56
CA PRO A 67 11.63 9.03 -8.11
C PRO A 67 11.92 7.94 -7.07
N VAL A 68 11.22 6.82 -7.22
CA VAL A 68 11.43 5.59 -6.46
C VAL A 68 11.38 4.39 -7.41
N SER A 69 12.24 3.41 -7.15
CA SER A 69 12.18 2.11 -7.81
C SER A 69 11.80 1.00 -6.83
N PHE A 70 11.19 -0.05 -7.35
CA PHE A 70 10.72 -1.19 -6.57
C PHE A 70 11.35 -2.48 -7.08
N ILE A 71 12.01 -3.23 -6.19
CA ILE A 71 12.43 -4.60 -6.46
C ILE A 71 11.36 -5.53 -5.91
N VAL A 72 10.53 -6.09 -6.79
CA VAL A 72 9.47 -7.03 -6.42
C VAL A 72 9.93 -8.47 -6.66
N LYS A 73 9.77 -9.34 -5.65
CA LYS A 73 10.08 -10.76 -5.74
C LYS A 73 8.89 -11.60 -5.29
N ARG A 74 8.50 -12.57 -6.12
CA ARG A 74 7.55 -13.61 -5.72
C ARG A 74 8.27 -14.63 -4.84
N ARG A 75 7.83 -14.78 -3.59
CA ARG A 75 8.38 -15.73 -2.61
C ARG A 75 7.63 -17.06 -2.63
N LYS A 76 6.34 -17.02 -2.95
CA LYS A 76 5.50 -18.21 -3.16
C LYS A 76 4.49 -17.93 -4.27
N ALA A 77 4.36 -18.88 -5.20
CA ALA A 77 3.33 -18.89 -6.24
C ALA A 77 2.34 -20.03 -5.96
N GLY A 78 1.05 -19.77 -6.07
CA GLY A 78 0.03 -20.78 -5.89
C GLY A 78 -1.31 -20.33 -6.44
N ARG A 79 -2.17 -21.30 -6.79
CA ARG A 79 -3.48 -21.02 -7.40
C ARG A 79 -4.40 -20.16 -6.51
N ARG A 80 -4.32 -20.35 -5.18
CA ARG A 80 -5.21 -19.67 -4.21
C ARG A 80 -4.54 -18.56 -3.42
N ALA A 81 -3.21 -18.56 -3.36
CA ALA A 81 -2.44 -17.60 -2.58
C ALA A 81 -1.03 -17.43 -3.18
N GLU A 82 -0.58 -16.18 -3.23
CA GLU A 82 0.78 -15.79 -3.62
C GLU A 82 1.38 -14.90 -2.51
N LEU A 83 2.66 -15.09 -2.21
CA LEU A 83 3.42 -14.20 -1.33
C LEU A 83 4.41 -13.41 -2.18
N LEU A 84 4.30 -12.09 -2.14
CA LEU A 84 5.24 -11.17 -2.77
C LEU A 84 5.96 -10.36 -1.68
N ARG A 85 7.19 -9.97 -1.98
CA ARG A 85 8.02 -9.07 -1.19
C ARG A 85 8.50 -7.94 -2.09
N VAL A 86 8.50 -6.72 -1.60
CA VAL A 86 9.01 -5.54 -2.30
C VAL A 86 10.09 -4.85 -1.48
N CYS A 87 11.11 -4.34 -2.17
CA CYS A 87 12.06 -3.38 -1.64
C CYS A 87 11.84 -2.05 -2.38
N ALA A 88 11.47 -0.98 -1.68
CA ALA A 88 11.45 0.35 -2.27
C ALA A 88 12.82 1.02 -2.08
N ILE A 89 13.37 1.53 -3.18
CA ILE A 89 14.73 2.05 -3.26
C ILE A 89 14.68 3.50 -3.75
N GLN A 90 15.39 4.38 -3.06
CA GLN A 90 15.59 5.75 -3.47
C GLN A 90 17.07 6.11 -3.34
N ALA A 91 17.62 6.77 -4.35
CA ALA A 91 19.04 7.10 -4.43
C ALA A 91 19.98 5.89 -4.16
N GLY A 92 19.58 4.70 -4.59
CA GLY A 92 20.36 3.46 -4.41
C GLY A 92 20.21 2.79 -3.04
N GLU A 93 19.49 3.40 -2.09
CA GLU A 93 19.31 2.86 -0.74
C GLU A 93 17.87 2.36 -0.51
N PRO A 94 17.70 1.20 0.15
CA PRO A 94 16.38 0.74 0.54
C PRO A 94 15.82 1.60 1.68
N PHE A 95 14.60 2.11 1.54
CA PHE A 95 13.93 2.88 2.59
C PHE A 95 12.67 2.18 3.14
N LEU A 96 12.09 1.23 2.38
CA LEU A 96 10.93 0.46 2.79
C LEU A 96 11.06 -0.99 2.33
N ASP A 97 10.80 -1.90 3.26
CA ASP A 97 10.61 -3.32 2.98
C ASP A 97 9.16 -3.70 3.25
N ALA A 98 8.56 -4.52 2.39
CA ALA A 98 7.21 -5.00 2.64
C ALA A 98 6.96 -6.36 2.02
N GLN A 99 5.99 -7.08 2.58
CA GLN A 99 5.47 -8.31 2.02
C GLN A 99 3.95 -8.34 2.07
N CYS A 100 3.34 -9.00 1.09
CA CYS A 100 1.91 -9.15 1.02
C CYS A 100 1.52 -10.55 0.55
N TRP A 101 0.55 -11.11 1.24
CA TRP A 101 -0.23 -12.23 0.74
C TRP A 101 -1.36 -11.72 -0.12
N PHE A 102 -1.34 -12.10 -1.40
CA PHE A 102 -2.48 -11.98 -2.28
C PHE A 102 -3.23 -13.31 -2.34
N VAL A 103 -4.55 -13.26 -2.36
CA VAL A 103 -5.42 -14.44 -2.39
C VAL A 103 -6.40 -14.35 -3.54
N ALA A 104 -6.86 -15.52 -3.99
CA ALA A 104 -7.93 -15.60 -4.99
C ALA A 104 -9.22 -14.96 -4.46
N THR A 105 -10.03 -14.41 -5.36
CA THR A 105 -11.38 -13.94 -5.06
C THR A 105 -12.35 -15.14 -5.01
N GLY A 106 -13.53 -14.94 -4.39
CA GLY A 106 -14.57 -15.98 -4.33
C GLY A 106 -14.19 -17.22 -3.51
N LEU A 107 -13.16 -17.14 -2.65
CA LEU A 107 -12.83 -18.22 -1.73
C LEU A 107 -13.97 -18.39 -0.71
N THR A 108 -14.53 -19.59 -0.65
CA THR A 108 -15.49 -19.99 0.38
C THR A 108 -14.75 -20.38 1.66
N GLY A 109 -15.31 -20.02 2.81
CA GLY A 109 -14.76 -20.36 4.12
C GLY A 109 -15.79 -20.16 5.22
N LEU A 110 -15.39 -20.43 6.46
CA LEU A 110 -16.23 -20.12 7.62
C LEU A 110 -16.38 -18.61 7.73
N ALA A 111 -17.62 -18.14 7.78
CA ALA A 111 -17.93 -16.77 8.15
C ALA A 111 -17.97 -16.71 9.68
N HIS A 112 -16.97 -16.05 10.26
CA HIS A 112 -16.91 -15.84 11.70
C HIS A 112 -16.40 -14.44 12.00
N GLU A 113 -17.15 -13.72 12.81
CA GLU A 113 -16.78 -12.42 13.34
C GLU A 113 -17.03 -12.48 14.86
N SER A 114 -15.95 -12.59 15.63
CA SER A 114 -16.06 -12.68 17.09
C SER A 114 -16.36 -11.32 17.74
N ALA A 115 -16.01 -10.23 17.05
CA ALA A 115 -16.18 -8.87 17.54
C ALA A 115 -17.47 -8.27 16.96
N SER A 116 -18.22 -7.53 17.76
CA SER A 116 -19.28 -6.66 17.24
C SER A 116 -18.70 -5.27 16.98
N MET A 117 -19.20 -4.59 15.94
CA MET A 117 -18.88 -3.18 15.72
C MET A 117 -19.23 -2.38 16.98
N PRO A 118 -18.32 -1.55 17.52
CA PRO A 118 -18.61 -0.76 18.71
C PRO A 118 -19.77 0.23 18.44
N PRO A 119 -20.59 0.55 19.44
CA PRO A 119 -21.67 1.51 19.29
C PRO A 119 -21.08 2.93 19.22
N VAL A 120 -20.73 3.36 18.00
CA VAL A 120 -20.28 4.73 17.70
C VAL A 120 -21.36 5.46 16.90
N GLU A 121 -21.34 6.79 16.99
CA GLU A 121 -22.22 7.64 16.19
C GLU A 121 -21.99 7.40 14.69
N THR A 122 -23.05 7.56 13.89
CA THR A 122 -22.94 7.43 12.44
C THR A 122 -22.20 8.63 11.85
N PRO A 123 -21.56 8.50 10.67
CA PRO A 123 -20.81 9.60 10.07
C PRO A 123 -21.63 10.89 9.84
N PHE A 124 -22.95 10.79 9.67
CA PHE A 124 -23.84 11.94 9.47
C PHE A 124 -24.15 12.73 10.76
N GLN A 125 -23.82 12.16 11.92
CA GLN A 125 -24.03 12.79 13.22
C GLN A 125 -22.77 13.54 13.70
N LEU A 126 -21.62 13.29 13.06
CA LEU A 126 -20.37 13.94 13.38
C LEU A 126 -20.22 15.26 12.61
N PRO A 127 -19.64 16.31 13.22
CA PRO A 127 -19.28 17.52 12.49
C PRO A 127 -18.27 17.22 11.36
N PRO A 128 -18.33 17.91 10.22
CA PRO A 128 -17.33 17.80 9.17
C PRO A 128 -15.96 18.25 9.67
N TRP A 129 -14.90 17.76 9.02
CA TRP A 129 -13.52 18.11 9.36
C TRP A 129 -13.25 19.62 9.36
N ASP A 130 -13.90 20.36 8.46
CA ASP A 130 -13.68 21.81 8.31
C ASP A 130 -14.09 22.61 9.56
N ASP A 131 -14.99 22.08 10.39
CA ASP A 131 -15.40 22.74 11.64
C ASP A 131 -14.31 22.69 12.73
N PHE A 132 -13.34 21.79 12.60
CA PHE A 132 -12.23 21.61 13.54
C PHE A 132 -10.96 22.40 13.17
N ARG A 133 -10.95 23.11 12.03
CA ARG A 133 -9.78 23.78 11.45
C ARG A 133 -9.54 25.22 11.95
N GLN A 134 -10.06 25.59 13.13
CA GLN A 134 -9.91 26.94 13.71
C GLN A 134 -8.46 27.28 14.09
#